data_AF-A0A562KK06-F1
#
_entry.id   AF-A0A562KK06-F1
#
_cell.length_a   1.000
_cell.length_b   1.000
_cell.length_c   1.000
_cell.angle_alpha   90.00
_cell.angle_beta   90.00
_cell.angle_gamma   90.00
#
_symmetry.space_group_name_H-M   'P 1'
#
loop_
_entity.id
_entity.type
_entity.pdbx_description
1 polymer ?
#
loop_
_entity_poly.entity_id
_entity_poly.type
_entity_poly.pdbx_seq_one_letter_code
_entity_poly.pdbx_strand_id
1 'polypeptide(L)'
;MLADSFDPHLSKSQIETMLRRVVDRQLVKLDRLAYAAKNSSGFDFERERMGDKQAFWAFALLDAQGASAVVRDEDRVRMAADGLSEANIEAVKWHLAMLRRNNMVPTNAHILDHMVGAVGALPTAMNLGIAQGTYFRGMKLALAEIDRRYGGRRTEDVGFVDRMLMGMNDPPQQVVTPEPGIGLRSNDPPKAVDRPAAMSLLMTDFSTFAENVIQQNAKDGHWDEKTQRQARSISNLFVKFMLQDQLVQDLNALRQQHVGKFVDFLRSAIYKNYGKSAKDESRSIAELRAVAMAHHSSERGIAGDTLNRHLTFLAQIFRHAVARGVGTL
;
A
#
# COMPACT_ATOMS: atom_id res chain seq x y z
N MET A 1 12.15 -21.21 37.05
CA MET A 1 12.58 -20.93 35.67
C MET A 1 11.90 -21.96 34.78
N LEU A 2 10.77 -21.60 34.19
CA LEU A 2 10.14 -22.42 33.14
C LEU A 2 10.65 -21.84 31.83
N ALA A 3 11.44 -22.63 31.10
CA ALA A 3 11.77 -22.32 29.73
C ALA A 3 10.47 -22.45 28.94
N ASP A 4 9.84 -21.31 28.60
CA ASP A 4 8.82 -21.29 27.56
C ASP A 4 9.47 -21.88 26.31
N SER A 5 9.00 -23.05 25.91
CA SER A 5 9.34 -23.65 24.63
C SER A 5 8.85 -22.71 23.55
N PHE A 6 9.73 -21.85 23.05
CA PHE A 6 9.50 -21.08 21.84
C PHE A 6 9.31 -22.10 20.72
N ASP A 7 8.06 -22.39 20.35
CA ASP A 7 7.79 -23.18 19.16
C ASP A 7 8.25 -22.33 17.96
N PRO A 8 9.30 -22.75 17.23
CA PRO A 8 9.78 -21.99 16.09
C PRO A 8 8.78 -22.01 14.91
N HIS A 9 7.72 -22.83 15.00
CA HIS A 9 6.72 -23.00 13.96
C HIS A 9 5.46 -22.16 14.20
N LEU A 10 4.87 -21.70 13.11
CA LEU A 10 3.59 -21.00 13.16
C LEU A 10 2.45 -21.94 13.58
N SER A 11 1.72 -21.54 14.62
CA SER A 11 0.51 -22.22 15.04
C SER A 11 -0.65 -22.00 14.05
N LYS A 12 -1.67 -22.87 14.12
CA LYS A 12 -2.88 -22.74 13.28
C LYS A 12 -3.56 -21.37 13.46
N SER A 13 -3.65 -20.87 14.69
CA SER A 13 -4.27 -19.57 14.98
C SER A 13 -3.45 -18.39 14.44
N GLN A 14 -2.11 -18.48 14.44
CA GLN A 14 -1.24 -17.49 13.82
C GLN A 14 -1.44 -17.46 12.29
N ILE A 15 -1.48 -18.64 11.64
CA ILE A 15 -1.75 -18.75 10.20
C ILE A 15 -3.12 -18.17 9.85
N GLU A 16 -4.15 -18.48 10.62
CA GLU A 16 -5.50 -17.94 10.41
C GLU A 16 -5.54 -16.42 10.58
N THR A 17 -4.84 -15.88 11.58
CA THR A 17 -4.72 -14.44 11.80
C THR A 17 -4.02 -13.74 10.63
N MET A 18 -2.93 -14.32 10.11
CA MET A 18 -2.26 -13.81 8.91
C MET A 18 -3.21 -13.84 7.70
N LEU A 19 -3.92 -14.94 7.50
CA LEU A 19 -4.85 -15.10 6.38
C LEU A 19 -5.95 -14.02 6.43
N ARG A 20 -6.60 -13.85 7.59
CA ARG A 20 -7.65 -12.84 7.78
C ARG A 20 -7.15 -11.44 7.45
N ARG A 21 -5.96 -11.06 7.94
CA ARG A 21 -5.36 -9.75 7.64
C ARG A 21 -5.08 -9.53 6.16
N VAL A 22 -4.62 -10.56 5.44
CA VAL A 22 -4.40 -10.46 3.98
C VAL A 22 -5.73 -10.27 3.26
N VAL A 23 -6.73 -11.08 3.59
CA VAL A 23 -8.08 -11.01 2.99
C VAL A 23 -8.70 -9.64 3.24
N ASP A 24 -8.76 -9.17 4.49
CA ASP A 24 -9.38 -7.88 4.85
C ASP A 24 -8.71 -6.72 4.12
N ARG A 25 -7.37 -6.68 4.14
CA ARG A 25 -6.60 -5.63 3.45
C ARG A 25 -6.88 -5.63 1.95
N GLN A 26 -6.93 -6.80 1.33
CA GLN A 26 -7.12 -6.92 -0.10
C GLN A 26 -8.57 -6.63 -0.51
N LEU A 27 -9.56 -7.03 0.29
CA LEU A 27 -10.96 -6.66 0.07
C LEU A 27 -11.13 -5.14 0.09
N VAL A 28 -10.62 -4.45 1.11
CA VAL A 28 -10.68 -2.98 1.19
C VAL A 28 -10.03 -2.33 -0.03
N LYS A 29 -8.88 -2.85 -0.47
CA LYS A 29 -8.20 -2.33 -1.67
C LYS A 29 -9.04 -2.54 -2.94
N LEU A 30 -9.55 -3.74 -3.16
CA LEU A 30 -10.33 -4.08 -4.35
C LEU A 30 -11.66 -3.32 -4.37
N ASP A 31 -12.31 -3.12 -3.23
CA ASP A 31 -13.54 -2.34 -3.13
C ASP A 31 -13.32 -0.88 -3.50
N ARG A 32 -12.22 -0.27 -3.04
CA ARG A 32 -11.84 1.09 -3.40
C ARG A 32 -11.52 1.22 -4.89
N LEU A 33 -10.81 0.24 -5.47
CA LEU A 33 -10.52 0.21 -6.90
C LEU A 33 -11.79 0.06 -7.73
N ALA A 34 -12.69 -0.86 -7.36
CA ALA A 34 -13.97 -1.04 -8.03
C ALA A 34 -14.84 0.22 -7.93
N TYR A 35 -14.86 0.90 -6.78
CA TYR A 35 -15.56 2.17 -6.62
C TYR A 35 -14.96 3.27 -7.51
N ALA A 36 -13.64 3.40 -7.54
CA ALA A 36 -12.97 4.36 -8.41
C ALA A 36 -13.24 4.08 -9.89
N ALA A 37 -13.18 2.81 -10.31
CA ALA A 37 -13.46 2.38 -11.67
C ALA A 37 -14.90 2.75 -12.09
N LYS A 38 -15.90 2.46 -11.25
CA LYS A 38 -17.32 2.80 -11.51
C LYS A 38 -17.58 4.29 -11.71
N ASN A 39 -16.75 5.15 -11.12
CA ASN A 39 -16.87 6.60 -11.25
C ASN A 39 -16.04 7.19 -12.41
N SER A 40 -15.34 6.34 -13.17
CA SER A 40 -14.55 6.77 -14.32
C SER A 40 -15.38 6.78 -15.61
N SER A 41 -15.09 7.71 -16.51
CA SER A 41 -15.81 7.86 -17.79
C SER A 41 -15.64 6.68 -18.76
N GLY A 42 -14.67 5.79 -18.52
CA GLY A 42 -14.39 4.61 -19.34
C GLY A 42 -14.73 3.29 -18.66
N PHE A 43 -15.58 3.31 -17.63
CA PHE A 43 -15.99 2.11 -16.91
C PHE A 43 -16.69 1.12 -17.84
N ASP A 44 -16.20 -0.11 -17.85
CA ASP A 44 -16.82 -1.23 -18.54
C ASP A 44 -16.98 -2.37 -17.53
N PHE A 45 -18.23 -2.66 -17.20
CA PHE A 45 -18.60 -3.64 -16.19
C PHE A 45 -17.97 -5.01 -16.44
N GLU A 46 -18.14 -5.56 -17.64
CA GLU A 46 -17.67 -6.90 -17.96
C GLU A 46 -16.15 -6.94 -18.02
N ARG A 47 -15.51 -5.86 -18.51
CA ARG A 47 -14.06 -5.77 -18.54
C ARG A 47 -13.45 -5.77 -17.13
N GLU A 48 -13.97 -4.94 -16.22
CA GLU A 48 -13.46 -4.87 -14.84
C GLU A 48 -13.72 -6.19 -14.08
N ARG A 49 -14.92 -6.76 -14.26
CA ARG A 49 -15.29 -8.07 -13.69
C ARG A 49 -14.38 -9.19 -14.19
N MET A 50 -14.09 -9.22 -15.50
CA MET A 50 -13.21 -10.21 -16.11
C MET A 50 -11.75 -10.01 -15.67
N GLY A 51 -11.29 -8.77 -15.50
CA GLY A 51 -9.97 -8.47 -14.95
C GLY A 51 -9.76 -9.05 -13.55
N ASP A 52 -10.74 -8.87 -12.66
CA ASP A 52 -10.75 -9.50 -11.34
C ASP A 52 -10.75 -11.03 -11.44
N LYS A 53 -11.51 -11.60 -12.38
CA LYS A 53 -11.58 -13.05 -12.59
C LYS A 53 -10.25 -13.64 -13.10
N GLN A 54 -9.56 -12.93 -13.99
CA GLN A 54 -8.23 -13.31 -14.45
C GLN A 54 -7.21 -13.24 -13.30
N ALA A 55 -7.26 -12.19 -12.48
CA ALA A 55 -6.41 -12.08 -11.30
C ALA A 55 -6.72 -13.19 -10.27
N PHE A 56 -7.99 -13.52 -10.05
CA PHE A 56 -8.42 -14.64 -9.20
C PHE A 56 -7.74 -15.94 -9.65
N TRP A 57 -7.80 -16.27 -10.94
CA TRP A 57 -7.19 -17.48 -11.47
C TRP A 57 -5.67 -17.47 -11.36
N ALA A 58 -5.01 -16.33 -11.58
CA ALA A 58 -3.57 -16.22 -11.36
C ALA A 58 -3.19 -16.57 -9.91
N PHE A 59 -3.89 -16.01 -8.92
CA PHE A 59 -3.63 -16.33 -7.51
C PHE A 59 -4.12 -17.72 -7.09
N ALA A 60 -5.13 -18.28 -7.74
CA ALA A 60 -5.55 -19.67 -7.53
C ALA A 60 -4.45 -20.66 -7.96
N LEU A 61 -3.76 -20.38 -9.06
CA LEU A 61 -2.63 -21.19 -9.52
C LEU A 61 -1.41 -21.01 -8.61
N LEU A 62 -1.11 -19.79 -8.15
CA LEU A 62 -0.03 -19.53 -7.20
C LEU A 62 -0.25 -20.22 -5.85
N ASP A 63 -1.49 -20.25 -5.37
CA ASP A 63 -1.87 -20.96 -4.14
C ASP A 63 -1.71 -22.49 -4.30
N ALA A 64 -2.09 -23.05 -5.45
CA ALA A 64 -2.01 -24.49 -5.71
C ALA A 64 -0.61 -24.99 -6.06
N GLN A 65 0.18 -24.21 -6.80
CA GLN A 65 1.45 -24.64 -7.40
C GLN A 65 2.68 -23.90 -6.83
N GLY A 66 2.49 -22.87 -6.01
CA GLY A 66 3.55 -22.02 -5.51
C GLY A 66 4.01 -20.94 -6.51
N ALA A 67 5.12 -20.26 -6.19
CA ALA A 67 5.58 -19.08 -6.94
C ALA A 67 5.94 -19.34 -8.42
N SER A 68 6.26 -20.60 -8.77
CA SER A 68 6.57 -21.05 -10.13
C SER A 68 5.35 -21.46 -10.95
N ALA A 69 4.12 -21.23 -10.46
CA ALA A 69 2.86 -21.62 -11.10
C ALA A 69 2.79 -21.35 -12.62
N VAL A 70 2.29 -22.32 -13.37
CA VAL A 70 2.03 -22.20 -14.80
C VAL A 70 0.61 -22.65 -15.10
N VAL A 71 0.05 -22.19 -16.21
CA VAL A 71 -1.22 -22.70 -16.71
C VAL A 71 -0.98 -24.04 -17.39
N ARG A 72 -1.46 -25.11 -16.78
CA ARG A 72 -1.46 -26.48 -17.33
C ARG A 72 -2.76 -26.76 -18.08
N ASP A 73 -2.81 -27.84 -18.85
CA ASP A 73 -4.02 -28.20 -19.60
C ASP A 73 -5.22 -28.49 -18.68
N GLU A 74 -4.99 -29.10 -17.52
CA GLU A 74 -6.01 -29.30 -16.48
C GLU A 74 -6.58 -27.95 -15.96
N ASP A 75 -5.71 -26.94 -15.81
CA ASP A 75 -6.11 -25.61 -15.37
C ASP A 75 -6.93 -24.89 -16.44
N ARG A 76 -6.59 -25.09 -17.73
CA ARG A 76 -7.37 -24.55 -18.86
C ARG A 76 -8.80 -25.08 -18.85
N VAL A 77 -8.96 -26.40 -18.67
CA VAL A 77 -10.30 -27.02 -18.59
C VAL A 77 -11.11 -26.43 -17.44
N ARG A 78 -10.49 -26.26 -16.27
CA ARG A 78 -11.14 -25.65 -15.11
C ARG A 78 -11.50 -24.18 -15.34
N MET A 79 -10.62 -23.40 -15.96
CA MET A 79 -10.88 -22.00 -16.31
C MET A 79 -12.01 -21.87 -17.33
N ALA A 80 -12.05 -22.75 -18.34
CA ALA A 80 -13.12 -22.80 -19.32
C ALA A 80 -14.48 -23.18 -18.69
N ALA A 81 -14.49 -24.15 -17.77
CA ALA A 81 -15.67 -24.51 -16.99
C ALA A 81 -16.16 -23.34 -16.09
N ASP A 82 -15.23 -22.50 -15.64
CA ASP A 82 -15.53 -21.23 -14.96
C ASP A 82 -15.78 -20.07 -15.94
N GLY A 83 -16.01 -20.34 -17.23
CA GLY A 83 -16.46 -19.36 -18.21
C GLY A 83 -15.37 -18.41 -18.74
N LEU A 84 -14.09 -18.74 -18.62
CA LEU A 84 -13.02 -18.02 -19.32
C LEU A 84 -12.92 -18.52 -20.77
N SER A 85 -12.83 -17.59 -21.72
CA SER A 85 -12.42 -17.88 -23.09
C SER A 85 -10.92 -18.14 -23.18
N GLU A 86 -10.45 -18.72 -24.28
CA GLU A 86 -9.00 -18.92 -24.51
C GLU A 86 -8.20 -17.62 -24.45
N ALA A 87 -8.75 -16.50 -24.96
CA ALA A 87 -8.11 -15.20 -24.84
C ALA A 87 -7.93 -14.76 -23.37
N ASN A 88 -8.94 -15.02 -22.53
CA ASN A 88 -8.86 -14.73 -21.09
C ASN A 88 -7.89 -15.67 -20.37
N ILE A 89 -7.80 -16.94 -20.78
CA ILE A 89 -6.83 -17.90 -20.24
C ILE A 89 -5.39 -17.45 -20.58
N GLU A 90 -5.14 -17.00 -21.81
CA GLU A 90 -3.84 -16.42 -22.16
C GLU A 90 -3.57 -15.13 -21.37
N ALA A 91 -4.59 -14.31 -21.08
CA ALA A 91 -4.44 -13.15 -20.21
C ALA A 91 -4.03 -13.54 -18.77
N VAL A 92 -4.50 -14.66 -18.22
CA VAL A 92 -4.04 -15.19 -16.93
C VAL A 92 -2.54 -15.54 -16.97
N LYS A 93 -2.07 -16.16 -18.06
CA LYS A 93 -0.64 -16.42 -18.25
C LYS A 93 0.18 -15.13 -18.31
N TRP A 94 -0.29 -14.14 -19.05
CA TRP A 94 0.33 -12.82 -19.11
C TRP A 94 0.36 -12.16 -17.72
N HIS A 95 -0.70 -12.31 -16.93
CA HIS A 95 -0.76 -11.81 -15.57
C HIS A 95 0.30 -12.47 -14.68
N LEU A 96 0.44 -13.79 -14.72
CA LEU A 96 1.50 -14.52 -14.00
C LEU A 96 2.91 -14.04 -14.42
N ALA A 97 3.14 -13.88 -15.72
CA ALA A 97 4.41 -13.37 -16.24
C ALA A 97 4.68 -11.93 -15.79
N MET A 98 3.65 -11.06 -15.78
CA MET A 98 3.72 -9.69 -15.31
C MET A 98 4.09 -9.63 -13.83
N LEU A 99 3.44 -10.43 -12.98
CA LEU A 99 3.75 -10.50 -11.55
C LEU A 99 5.22 -10.87 -11.30
N ARG A 100 5.77 -11.80 -12.08
CA ARG A 100 7.19 -12.20 -11.99
C ARG A 100 8.13 -11.13 -12.48
N ARG A 101 7.89 -10.57 -13.67
CA ARG A 101 8.72 -9.51 -14.26
C ARG A 101 8.80 -8.27 -13.36
N ASN A 102 7.74 -8.01 -12.61
CA ASN A 102 7.66 -6.89 -11.67
C ASN A 102 8.09 -7.26 -10.24
N ASN A 103 8.70 -8.43 -10.02
CA ASN A 103 9.17 -8.91 -8.72
C ASN A 103 8.07 -8.91 -7.62
N MET A 104 6.83 -9.18 -8.03
CA MET A 104 5.67 -9.34 -7.13
C MET A 104 5.46 -10.80 -6.72
N VAL A 105 6.03 -11.74 -7.48
CA VAL A 105 6.06 -13.18 -7.21
C VAL A 105 7.49 -13.71 -7.41
N PRO A 106 8.10 -14.37 -6.40
CA PRO A 106 7.61 -14.54 -5.03
C PRO A 106 7.28 -13.20 -4.35
N THR A 107 6.41 -13.24 -3.35
CA THR A 107 6.04 -12.04 -2.59
C THR A 107 7.29 -11.49 -1.92
N ASN A 108 7.44 -10.17 -1.94
CA ASN A 108 8.59 -9.50 -1.37
C ASN A 108 8.83 -9.93 0.09
N ALA A 109 10.08 -10.31 0.41
CA ALA A 109 10.47 -10.85 1.71
C ALA A 109 10.03 -9.94 2.87
N HIS A 110 10.14 -8.62 2.73
CA HIS A 110 9.72 -7.67 3.77
C HIS A 110 8.21 -7.77 4.09
N ILE A 111 7.37 -8.08 3.10
CA ILE A 111 5.94 -8.29 3.33
C ILE A 111 5.72 -9.58 4.14
N LEU A 112 6.45 -10.64 3.80
CA LEU A 112 6.38 -11.93 4.49
C LEU A 112 6.91 -11.83 5.92
N ASP A 113 8.05 -11.16 6.12
CA ASP A 113 8.62 -10.87 7.43
C ASP A 113 7.64 -10.12 8.32
N HIS A 114 7.00 -9.07 7.77
CA HIS A 114 5.99 -8.32 8.49
C HIS A 114 4.76 -9.18 8.82
N MET A 115 4.31 -10.06 7.91
CA MET A 115 3.20 -10.98 8.20
C MET A 115 3.51 -11.91 9.37
N VAL A 116 4.69 -12.52 9.37
CA VAL A 116 5.16 -13.45 10.41
C VAL A 116 5.39 -12.72 11.74
N GLY A 117 6.09 -11.57 11.71
CA GLY A 117 6.36 -10.78 12.89
C GLY A 117 5.10 -10.21 13.54
N ALA A 118 4.09 -9.84 12.74
CA ALA A 118 2.84 -9.29 13.26
C ALA A 118 1.96 -10.32 13.99
N VAL A 119 2.30 -11.60 13.96
CA VAL A 119 1.69 -12.66 14.78
C VAL A 119 2.65 -13.18 15.87
N GLY A 120 3.75 -12.47 16.12
CA GLY A 120 4.72 -12.78 17.18
C GLY A 120 5.66 -13.94 16.87
N ALA A 121 5.75 -14.37 15.60
CA ALA A 121 6.63 -15.45 15.19
C ALA A 121 7.95 -14.93 14.60
N LEU A 122 8.98 -15.78 14.60
CA LEU A 122 10.27 -15.47 13.99
C LEU A 122 10.24 -15.73 12.47
N PRO A 123 10.84 -14.85 11.64
CA PRO A 123 10.89 -15.00 10.19
C PRO A 123 11.92 -16.05 9.75
N THR A 124 11.68 -17.31 10.13
CA THR A 124 12.47 -18.45 9.65
C THR A 124 12.10 -18.76 8.20
N ALA A 125 13.00 -19.38 7.43
CA ALA A 125 12.71 -19.77 6.04
C ALA A 125 11.42 -20.61 5.91
N MET A 126 11.14 -21.48 6.89
CA MET A 126 9.90 -22.26 6.97
C MET A 126 8.68 -21.36 7.16
N ASN A 127 8.72 -20.44 8.12
CA ASN A 127 7.60 -19.53 8.41
C ASN A 127 7.35 -18.56 7.25
N LEU A 128 8.40 -18.14 6.54
CA LEU A 128 8.28 -17.34 5.32
C LEU A 128 7.64 -18.13 4.17
N GLY A 129 7.94 -19.42 4.03
CA GLY A 129 7.25 -20.31 3.10
C GLY A 129 5.76 -20.46 3.41
N ILE A 130 5.41 -20.62 4.69
CA ILE A 130 4.00 -20.66 5.15
C ILE A 130 3.31 -19.32 4.89
N ALA A 131 3.96 -18.20 5.19
CA ALA A 131 3.44 -16.86 4.94
C ALA A 131 3.22 -16.61 3.43
N GLN A 132 4.11 -17.11 2.57
CA GLN A 132 3.99 -17.02 1.11
C GLN A 132 2.73 -17.73 0.61
N GLY A 133 2.50 -18.98 1.04
CA GLY A 133 1.28 -19.72 0.71
C GLY A 133 0.04 -19.04 1.28
N THR A 134 0.11 -18.57 2.52
CA THR A 134 -0.99 -17.84 3.18
C THR A 134 -1.35 -16.54 2.45
N TYR A 135 -0.35 -15.83 1.94
CA TYR A 135 -0.55 -14.63 1.13
C TYR A 135 -1.28 -14.95 -0.17
N PHE A 136 -0.82 -15.96 -0.93
CA PHE A 136 -1.49 -16.37 -2.17
C PHE A 136 -2.93 -16.81 -1.91
N ARG A 137 -3.16 -17.62 -0.87
CA ARG A 137 -4.50 -18.03 -0.45
C ARG A 137 -5.39 -16.84 -0.12
N GLY A 138 -4.87 -15.86 0.63
CA GLY A 138 -5.63 -14.66 1.02
C GLY A 138 -6.00 -13.80 -0.19
N MET A 139 -5.08 -13.60 -1.13
CA MET A 139 -5.34 -12.88 -2.38
C MET A 139 -6.42 -13.59 -3.21
N LYS A 140 -6.33 -14.92 -3.35
CA LYS A 140 -7.33 -15.75 -4.03
C LYS A 140 -8.72 -15.58 -3.41
N LEU A 141 -8.83 -15.69 -2.09
CA LEU A 141 -10.11 -15.55 -1.38
C LEU A 141 -10.72 -14.16 -1.56
N ALA A 142 -9.93 -13.09 -1.42
CA ALA A 142 -10.43 -11.73 -1.62
C ALA A 142 -10.88 -11.48 -3.07
N LEU A 143 -10.14 -12.03 -4.04
CA LEU A 143 -10.49 -11.91 -5.45
C LEU A 143 -11.75 -12.70 -5.81
N ALA A 144 -12.03 -13.82 -5.14
CA ALA A 144 -13.26 -14.61 -5.36
C ALA A 144 -14.55 -13.82 -5.08
N GLU A 145 -14.50 -12.77 -4.26
CA GLU A 145 -15.62 -11.88 -3.95
C GLU A 145 -15.97 -10.89 -5.10
N ILE A 146 -15.91 -11.36 -6.35
CA ILE A 146 -16.18 -10.59 -7.56
C ILE A 146 -17.62 -10.08 -7.56
N ASP A 147 -18.58 -10.95 -7.24
CA ASP A 147 -20.01 -10.61 -7.27
C ASP A 147 -20.40 -9.66 -6.13
N ARG A 148 -19.66 -9.65 -5.01
CA ARG A 148 -19.80 -8.62 -3.98
C ARG A 148 -19.43 -7.23 -4.52
N ARG A 149 -18.44 -7.14 -5.41
CA ARG A 149 -18.00 -5.88 -6.02
C ARG A 149 -18.88 -5.46 -7.20
N TYR A 150 -19.35 -6.41 -8.00
CA TYR A 150 -19.99 -6.13 -9.29
C TYR A 150 -21.44 -6.65 -9.40
N GLY A 151 -21.82 -7.71 -8.70
CA GLY A 151 -23.12 -8.38 -8.79
C GLY A 151 -24.32 -7.68 -8.14
N GLY A 152 -24.18 -6.42 -7.72
CA GLY A 152 -25.29 -5.58 -7.25
C GLY A 152 -25.91 -5.96 -5.90
N ARG A 153 -25.48 -7.05 -5.26
CA ARG A 153 -25.86 -7.42 -3.88
C ARG A 153 -24.61 -7.59 -3.03
N ARG A 154 -24.52 -6.85 -1.93
CA ARG A 154 -23.53 -7.08 -0.90
C ARG A 154 -24.15 -7.87 0.24
N THR A 155 -23.47 -8.90 0.70
CA THR A 155 -23.92 -9.71 1.82
C THR A 155 -24.04 -8.87 3.10
N GLU A 156 -23.23 -7.82 3.24
CA GLU A 156 -23.30 -6.90 4.39
C GLU A 156 -24.56 -6.03 4.40
N ASP A 157 -25.14 -5.75 3.23
CA ASP A 157 -26.35 -4.93 3.09
C ASP A 157 -27.60 -5.71 3.55
N VAL A 158 -27.52 -7.04 3.62
CA VAL A 158 -28.64 -7.90 4.03
C VAL A 158 -29.01 -7.61 5.49
N GLY A 159 -30.25 -7.16 5.69
CA GLY A 159 -30.78 -6.79 7.00
C GLY A 159 -30.10 -5.56 7.62
N PHE A 160 -29.33 -4.78 6.86
CA PHE A 160 -28.67 -3.57 7.38
C PHE A 160 -29.71 -2.53 7.81
N VAL A 161 -30.73 -2.31 6.98
CA VAL A 161 -31.84 -1.40 7.30
C VAL A 161 -32.59 -1.90 8.53
N ASP A 162 -32.87 -3.20 8.64
CA ASP A 162 -33.56 -3.78 9.80
C ASP A 162 -32.75 -3.61 11.09
N ARG A 163 -31.43 -3.82 11.05
CA ARG A 163 -30.53 -3.56 12.20
C ARG A 163 -30.50 -2.08 12.58
N MET A 164 -30.51 -1.18 11.61
CA MET A 164 -30.55 0.26 11.85
C MET A 164 -31.88 0.68 12.49
N LEU A 165 -33.00 0.15 11.99
CA LEU A 165 -34.33 0.42 12.55
C LEU A 165 -34.52 -0.19 13.94
N MET A 166 -33.98 -1.39 14.20
CA MET A 166 -33.97 -1.98 15.55
C MET A 166 -33.13 -1.17 16.53
N GLY A 167 -31.95 -0.67 16.11
CA GLY A 167 -31.11 0.19 16.95
C GLY A 167 -31.66 1.60 17.20
N MET A 168 -32.59 2.09 16.36
CA MET A 168 -33.33 3.34 16.60
C MET A 168 -34.50 3.17 17.58
N ASN A 169 -34.96 1.93 17.81
CA ASN A 169 -36.03 1.61 18.76
C ASN A 169 -35.50 1.28 20.17
N ASP A 170 -34.19 1.18 20.36
CA ASP A 170 -33.59 1.18 21.68
C ASP A 170 -33.65 2.63 22.23
N PRO A 171 -34.36 2.87 23.35
CA PRO A 171 -34.36 4.20 23.96
C PRO A 171 -32.91 4.58 24.31
N PRO A 172 -32.51 5.85 24.17
CA PRO A 172 -31.18 6.27 24.57
C PRO A 172 -30.96 5.88 26.02
N GLN A 173 -29.97 5.01 26.27
CA GLN A 173 -29.52 4.73 27.63
C GLN A 173 -29.14 6.06 28.25
N GLN A 174 -29.97 6.54 29.18
CA GLN A 174 -29.66 7.67 30.03
C GLN A 174 -28.34 7.35 30.71
N VAL A 175 -27.28 8.07 30.32
CA VAL A 175 -26.07 8.16 31.12
C VAL A 175 -26.47 8.93 32.37
N VAL A 176 -26.89 8.21 33.41
CA VAL A 176 -27.17 8.75 34.73
C VAL A 176 -25.87 9.36 35.23
N THR A 177 -25.82 10.69 35.22
CA THR A 177 -24.77 11.46 35.88
C THR A 177 -25.09 11.45 37.37
N PRO A 178 -24.24 10.91 38.26
CA PRO A 178 -24.43 11.09 39.69
C PRO A 178 -23.85 12.46 40.10
N GLU A 179 -24.69 13.31 40.68
CA GLU A 179 -24.27 14.53 41.37
C GLU A 179 -23.62 14.23 42.76
N PRO A 180 -22.85 15.19 43.31
CA PRO A 180 -21.71 14.91 44.18
C PRO A 180 -22.05 14.97 45.68
N GLY A 181 -21.68 13.91 46.41
CA GLY A 181 -21.67 13.87 47.88
C GLY A 181 -20.24 13.73 48.41
N ILE A 182 -19.77 14.77 49.10
CA ILE A 182 -18.42 14.95 49.64
C ILE A 182 -18.11 13.92 50.73
N GLY A 183 -16.94 13.28 50.63
CA GLY A 183 -16.32 12.47 51.69
C GLY A 183 -14.86 12.16 51.36
N LEU A 184 -13.95 13.03 51.83
CA LEU A 184 -12.49 12.97 51.68
C LEU A 184 -11.88 11.56 51.76
N ARG A 185 -11.00 11.24 50.81
CA ARG A 185 -9.65 10.74 51.11
C ARG A 185 -8.68 11.07 49.98
N SER A 186 -7.64 11.81 50.37
CA SER A 186 -6.49 12.23 49.58
C SER A 186 -5.84 11.05 48.87
N ASN A 187 -5.71 11.17 47.54
CA ASN A 187 -4.60 10.63 46.78
C ASN A 187 -4.34 11.62 45.66
N ASP A 188 -3.14 12.19 45.66
CA ASP A 188 -2.66 13.10 44.64
C ASP A 188 -3.03 12.60 43.24
N PRO A 189 -3.48 13.49 42.33
CA PRO A 189 -3.56 13.12 40.93
C PRO A 189 -2.17 12.68 40.48
N PRO A 190 -2.02 11.56 39.73
CA PRO A 190 -0.80 11.34 38.99
C PRO A 190 -0.59 12.59 38.15
N LYS A 191 0.55 13.25 38.33
CA LYS A 191 1.05 14.30 37.44
C LYS A 191 0.62 13.92 36.03
N ALA A 192 -0.10 14.83 35.37
CA ALA A 192 -0.24 14.79 33.93
C ALA A 192 1.17 14.56 33.40
N VAL A 193 1.45 13.35 32.93
CA VAL A 193 2.64 13.11 32.13
C VAL A 193 2.38 13.98 30.93
N ASP A 194 3.15 15.07 30.83
CA ASP A 194 3.23 15.91 29.66
C ASP A 194 3.15 14.99 28.45
N ARG A 195 2.02 15.09 27.72
CA ARG A 195 1.98 14.57 26.37
C ARG A 195 3.16 15.25 25.68
N PRO A 196 4.20 14.53 25.23
CA PRO A 196 5.32 15.19 24.61
C PRO A 196 4.75 16.06 23.50
N ALA A 197 5.06 17.36 23.54
CA ALA A 197 4.70 18.29 22.49
C ALA A 197 5.00 17.59 21.17
N ALA A 198 4.00 17.45 20.29
CA ALA A 198 4.17 16.79 19.01
C ALA A 198 5.41 17.40 18.36
N MET A 199 6.47 16.61 18.19
CA MET A 199 7.69 17.09 17.56
C MET A 199 7.29 17.64 16.19
N SER A 200 7.49 18.94 16.01
CA SER A 200 7.28 19.60 14.72
C SER A 200 8.30 19.02 13.74
N LEU A 201 7.85 18.12 12.87
CA LEU A 201 8.69 17.53 11.82
C LEU A 201 8.68 18.47 10.63
N LEU A 202 9.83 19.03 10.30
CA LEU A 202 9.96 19.91 9.14
C LEU A 202 9.95 19.09 7.86
N MET A 203 9.49 19.68 6.76
CA MET A 203 9.51 19.05 5.44
C MET A 203 10.94 18.66 5.02
N THR A 204 11.96 19.36 5.51
CA THR A 204 13.37 19.04 5.31
C THR A 204 13.80 17.73 5.97
N ASP A 205 13.13 17.29 7.04
CA ASP A 205 13.41 16.03 7.72
C ASP A 205 13.09 14.82 6.82
N PHE A 206 12.29 15.02 5.78
CA PHE A 206 12.05 14.02 4.74
C PHE A 206 13.34 13.57 4.04
N SER A 207 14.31 14.47 3.87
CA SER A 207 15.61 14.11 3.30
C SER A 207 16.42 13.20 4.24
N THR A 208 16.29 13.36 5.56
CA THR A 208 16.89 12.46 6.55
C THR A 208 16.28 11.07 6.47
N PHE A 209 14.95 10.96 6.35
CA PHE A 209 14.30 9.67 6.12
C PHE A 209 14.72 9.03 4.80
N ALA A 210 14.90 9.83 3.75
CA ALA A 210 15.39 9.35 2.47
C ALA A 210 16.80 8.76 2.58
N GLU A 211 17.72 9.47 3.25
CA GLU A 211 19.09 9.00 3.44
C GLU A 211 19.14 7.72 4.28
N ASN A 212 18.33 7.60 5.33
CA ASN A 212 18.24 6.39 6.12
C ASN A 212 17.78 5.17 5.30
N VAL A 213 16.78 5.35 4.41
CA VAL A 213 16.33 4.29 3.50
C VAL A 213 17.42 3.93 2.49
N ILE A 214 18.12 4.93 1.96
CA ILE A 214 19.24 4.73 1.04
C ILE A 214 20.34 3.90 1.70
N GLN A 215 20.78 4.29 2.90
CA GLN A 215 21.83 3.61 3.65
C GLN A 215 21.43 2.18 4.03
N GLN A 216 20.18 1.98 4.46
CA GLN A 216 19.68 0.65 4.79
C GLN A 216 19.72 -0.28 3.56
N ASN A 217 19.16 0.16 2.43
CA ASN A 217 19.14 -0.66 1.21
C ASN A 217 20.53 -0.85 0.60
N ALA A 218 21.45 0.10 0.79
CA ALA A 218 22.85 -0.05 0.40
C ALA A 218 23.55 -1.11 1.24
N LYS A 219 23.36 -1.07 2.58
CA LYS A 219 23.93 -2.04 3.52
C LYS A 219 23.42 -3.46 3.26
N ASP A 220 22.15 -3.59 2.90
CA ASP A 220 21.51 -4.87 2.60
C ASP A 220 21.84 -5.40 1.18
N GLY A 221 22.67 -4.68 0.41
CA GLY A 221 23.05 -5.06 -0.95
C GLY A 221 21.92 -4.95 -1.97
N HIS A 222 20.79 -4.34 -1.61
CA HIS A 222 19.63 -4.21 -2.49
C HIS A 222 19.80 -3.08 -3.51
N TRP A 223 20.49 -2.00 -3.17
CA TRP A 223 20.63 -0.81 -4.02
C TRP A 223 22.08 -0.54 -4.43
N ASP A 224 22.33 -0.55 -5.73
CA ASP A 224 23.58 -0.06 -6.31
C ASP A 224 23.70 1.48 -6.18
N GLU A 225 24.91 2.02 -6.39
CA GLU A 225 25.15 3.46 -6.28
C GLU A 225 24.22 4.30 -7.15
N LYS A 226 23.86 3.78 -8.33
CA LYS A 226 22.98 4.47 -9.26
C LYS A 226 21.57 4.61 -8.67
N THR A 227 21.04 3.55 -8.10
CA THR A 227 19.72 3.52 -7.46
C THR A 227 19.70 4.46 -6.25
N GLN A 228 20.76 4.47 -5.45
CA GLN A 228 20.92 5.40 -4.33
C GLN A 228 20.89 6.87 -4.79
N ARG A 229 21.64 7.21 -5.85
CA ARG A 229 21.62 8.57 -6.44
C ARG A 229 20.24 8.95 -6.97
N GLN A 230 19.53 8.02 -7.62
CA GLN A 230 18.17 8.28 -8.12
C GLN A 230 17.17 8.52 -6.99
N ALA A 231 17.21 7.72 -5.92
CA ALA A 231 16.38 7.89 -4.74
C ALA A 231 16.62 9.25 -4.06
N ARG A 232 17.90 9.64 -3.92
CA ARG A 232 18.28 10.95 -3.37
C ARG A 232 17.82 12.12 -4.23
N SER A 233 17.99 12.00 -5.55
CA SER A 233 17.58 13.05 -6.48
C SER A 233 16.08 13.31 -6.43
N ILE A 234 15.25 12.25 -6.42
CA ILE A 234 13.80 12.42 -6.37
C ILE A 234 13.30 12.91 -5.01
N SER A 235 13.90 12.46 -3.89
CA SER A 235 13.51 12.94 -2.56
C SER A 235 13.83 14.42 -2.40
N ASN A 236 14.98 14.88 -2.89
CA ASN A 236 15.36 16.29 -2.86
C ASN A 236 14.41 17.14 -3.73
N LEU A 237 14.06 16.67 -4.93
CA LEU A 237 13.08 17.34 -5.77
C LEU A 237 11.71 17.40 -5.10
N PHE A 238 11.30 16.33 -4.43
CA PHE A 238 10.03 16.27 -3.69
C PHE A 238 9.98 17.32 -2.56
N VAL A 239 11.01 17.37 -1.71
CA VAL A 239 11.13 18.38 -0.64
C VAL A 239 11.10 19.79 -1.21
N LYS A 240 11.88 20.05 -2.27
CA LYS A 240 11.90 21.34 -2.95
C LYS A 240 10.52 21.74 -3.48
N PHE A 241 9.80 20.80 -4.09
CA PHE A 241 8.44 21.02 -4.58
C PHE A 241 7.45 21.34 -3.46
N MET A 242 7.51 20.58 -2.36
CA MET A 242 6.63 20.82 -1.22
C MET A 242 6.87 22.18 -0.59
N LEU A 243 8.12 22.60 -0.45
CA LEU A 243 8.47 23.90 0.12
C LEU A 243 8.15 25.08 -0.80
N GLN A 244 8.45 24.98 -2.10
CA GLN A 244 8.39 26.12 -3.01
C GLN A 244 7.03 26.27 -3.71
N ASP A 245 6.39 25.16 -4.08
CA ASP A 245 5.16 25.18 -4.88
C ASP A 245 3.91 24.91 -4.03
N GLN A 246 4.01 23.98 -3.06
CA GLN A 246 2.89 23.66 -2.18
C GLN A 246 2.92 24.43 -0.84
N LEU A 247 4.02 25.12 -0.54
CA LEU A 247 4.23 25.88 0.70
C LEU A 247 4.00 25.05 1.98
N VAL A 248 4.26 23.74 1.90
CA VAL A 248 4.14 22.80 3.01
C VAL A 248 5.47 22.75 3.75
N GLN A 249 5.53 23.40 4.92
CA GLN A 249 6.73 23.44 5.78
C GLN A 249 6.74 22.33 6.83
N ASP A 250 5.57 21.93 7.32
CA ASP A 250 5.40 20.84 8.28
C ASP A 250 5.07 19.54 7.55
N LEU A 251 5.87 18.51 7.80
CA LEU A 251 5.68 17.19 7.21
C LEU A 251 4.36 16.55 7.63
N ASN A 252 3.84 16.87 8.83
CA ASN A 252 2.53 16.41 9.29
C ASN A 252 1.36 17.12 8.58
N ALA A 253 1.60 18.25 7.94
CA ALA A 253 0.61 18.95 7.12
C ALA A 253 0.54 18.40 5.68
N LEU A 254 1.43 17.47 5.31
CA LEU A 254 1.43 16.81 4.02
C LEU A 254 0.15 15.96 3.86
N ARG A 255 -0.45 15.99 2.66
CA ARG A 255 -1.69 15.28 2.32
C ARG A 255 -1.54 14.62 0.96
N GLN A 256 -2.36 13.60 0.66
CA GLN A 256 -2.34 12.92 -0.64
C GLN A 256 -2.52 13.87 -1.83
N GLN A 257 -3.32 14.94 -1.67
CA GLN A 257 -3.48 15.96 -2.71
C GLN A 257 -2.15 16.65 -3.10
N HIS A 258 -1.23 16.85 -2.14
CA HIS A 258 0.07 17.47 -2.40
C HIS A 258 0.95 16.50 -3.20
N VAL A 259 0.91 15.22 -2.85
CA VAL A 259 1.60 14.16 -3.59
C VAL A 259 1.04 14.04 -5.02
N GLY A 260 -0.28 14.15 -5.20
CA GLY A 260 -0.92 14.20 -6.52
C GLY A 260 -0.39 15.34 -7.39
N LYS A 261 -0.34 16.57 -6.84
CA LYS A 261 0.22 17.73 -7.56
C LYS A 261 1.69 17.56 -7.91
N PHE A 262 2.47 16.87 -7.08
CA PHE A 262 3.85 16.52 -7.41
C PHE A 262 3.92 15.54 -8.60
N VAL A 263 3.04 14.54 -8.64
CA VAL A 263 2.94 13.62 -9.78
C VAL A 263 2.57 14.38 -11.06
N ASP A 264 1.60 15.28 -10.99
CA ASP A 264 1.22 16.12 -12.13
C ASP A 264 2.41 16.94 -12.62
N PHE A 265 3.16 17.55 -11.69
CA PHE A 265 4.39 18.27 -12.01
C PHE A 265 5.42 17.39 -12.75
N LEU A 266 5.67 16.17 -12.26
CA LEU A 266 6.60 15.24 -12.92
C LEU A 266 6.09 14.77 -14.30
N ARG A 267 4.78 14.72 -14.51
CA ARG A 267 4.17 14.24 -15.76
C ARG A 267 4.11 15.30 -16.85
N SER A 268 3.98 16.57 -16.51
CA SER A 268 3.66 17.60 -17.51
C SER A 268 4.48 18.89 -17.41
N ALA A 269 5.10 19.18 -16.26
CA ALA A 269 5.66 20.49 -15.97
C ALA A 269 7.17 20.47 -15.67
N ILE A 270 7.84 19.36 -15.98
CA ILE A 270 9.30 19.23 -15.88
C ILE A 270 9.88 18.74 -17.21
N TYR A 271 11.14 19.08 -17.50
CA TYR A 271 11.81 18.59 -18.71
C TYR A 271 12.16 17.10 -18.59
N LYS A 272 11.94 16.30 -19.64
CA LYS A 272 12.13 14.83 -19.64
C LYS A 272 13.54 14.37 -19.25
N ASN A 273 14.53 15.24 -19.44
CA ASN A 273 15.94 14.96 -19.16
C ASN A 273 16.42 15.57 -17.84
N TYR A 274 15.51 16.01 -16.97
CA TYR A 274 15.84 16.50 -15.64
C TYR A 274 16.75 15.52 -14.89
N GLY A 275 17.77 16.06 -14.23
CA GLY A 275 18.75 15.29 -13.46
C GLY A 275 19.94 14.78 -14.28
N LYS A 276 20.00 15.10 -15.58
CA LYS A 276 21.20 14.89 -16.41
C LYS A 276 22.20 16.04 -16.31
N SER A 277 21.76 17.24 -15.93
CA SER A 277 22.63 18.40 -15.73
C SER A 277 22.81 18.69 -14.25
N ALA A 278 24.04 18.96 -13.81
CA ALA A 278 24.31 19.46 -12.46
C ALA A 278 23.57 20.78 -12.15
N LYS A 279 23.24 21.57 -13.17
CA LYS A 279 22.46 22.81 -13.02
C LYS A 279 21.00 22.56 -12.62
N ASP A 280 20.46 21.36 -12.89
CA ASP A 280 19.07 21.05 -12.53
C ASP A 280 18.87 20.98 -11.02
N GLU A 281 19.92 20.61 -10.28
CA GLU A 281 19.85 20.49 -8.82
C GLU A 281 19.75 21.85 -8.12
N SER A 282 20.34 22.91 -8.68
CA SER A 282 20.28 24.26 -8.11
C SER A 282 19.06 25.07 -8.55
N ARG A 283 18.37 24.68 -9.62
CA ARG A 283 17.16 25.36 -10.11
C ARG A 283 16.00 25.25 -9.10
N SER A 284 15.26 26.34 -8.94
CA SER A 284 13.96 26.40 -8.29
C SER A 284 12.88 25.69 -9.11
N ILE A 285 11.73 25.38 -8.50
CA ILE A 285 10.59 24.77 -9.22
C ILE A 285 10.10 25.66 -10.35
N ALA A 286 10.08 26.98 -10.15
CA ALA A 286 9.68 27.94 -11.18
C ALA A 286 10.64 27.90 -12.39
N GLU A 287 11.95 27.85 -12.14
CA GLU A 287 12.96 27.71 -13.20
C GLU A 287 12.86 26.37 -13.92
N LEU A 288 12.59 25.27 -13.20
CA LEU A 288 12.37 23.95 -13.80
C LEU A 288 11.15 23.95 -14.73
N ARG A 289 10.06 24.63 -14.35
CA ARG A 289 8.90 24.84 -15.22
C ARG A 289 9.25 25.69 -16.44
N ALA A 290 9.99 26.79 -16.24
CA ALA A 290 10.42 27.65 -17.34
C ALA A 290 11.27 26.88 -18.37
N VAL A 291 12.20 26.05 -17.90
CA VAL A 291 12.99 25.15 -18.76
C VAL A 291 12.06 24.20 -19.52
N ALA A 292 11.14 23.52 -18.85
CA ALA A 292 10.18 22.63 -19.51
C ALA A 292 9.35 23.36 -20.57
N MET A 293 8.92 24.60 -20.30
CA MET A 293 8.15 25.44 -21.22
C MET A 293 8.95 25.90 -22.44
N ALA A 294 10.27 26.11 -22.29
CA ALA A 294 11.17 26.44 -23.39
C ALA A 294 11.36 25.27 -24.38
N HIS A 295 11.03 24.04 -23.97
CA HIS A 295 11.06 22.85 -24.83
C HIS A 295 9.67 22.54 -25.43
N HIS A 296 9.67 21.76 -26.52
CA HIS A 296 8.46 21.23 -27.14
C HIS A 296 7.65 20.39 -26.14
N SER A 297 6.32 20.37 -26.30
CA SER A 297 5.42 19.62 -25.41
C SER A 297 5.74 18.12 -25.32
N SER A 298 6.25 17.52 -26.39
CA SER A 298 6.71 16.11 -26.42
C SER A 298 7.98 15.85 -25.60
N GLU A 299 8.64 16.90 -25.12
CA GLU A 299 9.83 16.81 -24.27
C GLU A 299 9.55 17.17 -22.81
N ARG A 300 8.27 17.41 -22.49
CA ARG A 300 7.81 17.66 -21.12
C ARG A 300 7.34 16.35 -20.50
N GLY A 301 7.59 16.22 -19.21
CA GLY A 301 7.24 15.04 -18.43
C GLY A 301 8.32 13.96 -18.39
N ILE A 302 8.38 13.27 -17.27
CA ILE A 302 9.22 12.09 -17.08
C ILE A 302 8.51 10.87 -17.69
N ALA A 303 9.27 10.01 -18.37
CA ALA A 303 8.76 8.76 -18.93
C ALA A 303 8.14 7.85 -17.86
N GLY A 304 7.11 7.08 -18.23
CA GLY A 304 6.30 6.26 -17.31
C GLY A 304 7.11 5.32 -16.42
N ASP A 305 8.09 4.60 -16.99
CA ASP A 305 8.93 3.67 -16.22
C ASP A 305 9.79 4.37 -15.18
N THR A 306 10.35 5.53 -15.52
CA THR A 306 11.14 6.35 -14.60
C THR A 306 10.26 6.94 -13.51
N LEU A 307 9.05 7.41 -13.86
CA LEU A 307 8.08 7.91 -12.90
C LEU A 307 7.67 6.81 -11.90
N ASN A 308 7.34 5.61 -12.37
CA ASN A 308 6.97 4.48 -11.49
C ASN A 308 8.11 4.12 -10.52
N ARG A 309 9.35 4.15 -11.01
CA ARG A 309 10.53 3.93 -10.16
C ARG A 309 10.66 5.00 -9.08
N HIS A 310 10.51 6.28 -9.46
CA HIS A 310 10.51 7.41 -8.54
C HIS A 310 9.41 7.30 -7.46
N LEU A 311 8.20 6.93 -7.84
CA LEU A 311 7.10 6.71 -6.89
C LEU A 311 7.36 5.52 -5.97
N THR A 312 8.04 4.49 -6.46
CA THR A 312 8.47 3.36 -5.62
C THR A 312 9.46 3.81 -4.54
N PHE A 313 10.44 4.65 -4.88
CA PHE A 313 11.37 5.21 -3.89
C PHE A 313 10.63 6.07 -2.86
N LEU A 314 9.78 7.01 -3.29
CA LEU A 314 9.03 7.86 -2.38
C LEU A 314 8.11 7.04 -1.46
N ALA A 315 7.45 6.00 -1.97
CA ALA A 315 6.63 5.11 -1.15
C ALA A 315 7.44 4.39 -0.06
N GLN A 316 8.67 3.95 -0.37
CA GLN A 316 9.56 3.36 0.63
C GLN A 316 9.96 4.37 1.71
N ILE A 317 10.28 5.60 1.31
CA ILE A 317 10.65 6.69 2.23
C ILE A 317 9.48 7.07 3.13
N PHE A 318 8.27 7.21 2.59
CA PHE A 318 7.08 7.47 3.39
C PHE A 318 6.79 6.37 4.41
N ARG A 319 6.89 5.09 4.01
CA ARG A 319 6.74 3.98 4.97
C ARG A 319 7.76 4.05 6.09
N HIS A 320 9.02 4.37 5.76
CA HIS A 320 10.08 4.52 6.75
C HIS A 320 9.83 5.69 7.70
N ALA A 321 9.29 6.80 7.20
CA ALA A 321 8.95 8.00 7.95
C ALA A 321 7.74 7.77 8.88
N VAL A 322 6.69 7.12 8.39
CA VAL A 322 5.50 6.74 9.19
C VAL A 322 5.89 5.81 10.34
N ALA A 323 6.77 4.83 10.08
CA ALA A 323 7.31 3.95 11.14
C ALA A 323 8.12 4.70 12.21
N ARG A 324 8.45 5.97 12.00
CA ARG A 324 9.22 6.85 12.91
C ARG A 324 8.41 8.03 13.44
N GLY A 325 7.08 7.98 13.30
CA GLY A 325 6.17 8.93 13.95
C GLY A 325 5.65 10.06 13.06
N VAL A 326 5.91 10.03 11.74
CA VAL A 326 5.17 10.91 10.82
C VAL A 326 3.72 10.45 10.74
N GLY A 327 2.78 11.41 10.82
CA GLY A 327 1.35 11.13 10.65
C GLY A 327 1.04 10.40 9.34
N THR A 328 0.05 9.53 9.35
CA THR A 328 -0.39 8.82 8.14
C THR A 328 -0.92 9.78 7.09
N LEU A 329 -0.45 9.63 5.85
CA LEU A 329 -0.89 10.39 4.66
C LEU A 329 -2.20 9.90 4.07
#